data_AF-A0A6S7BLA1-F1
#
_entry.id   AF-A0A6S7BLA1-F1
#
_cell.length_a   1.000
_cell.length_b   1.000
_cell.length_c   1.000
_cell.angle_alpha   90.00
_cell.angle_beta   90.00
_cell.angle_gamma   90.00
#
_symmetry.space_group_name_H-M   'P 1'
#
loop_
_entity.id
_entity.type
_entity.pdbx_description
1 polymer ?
#
loop_
_entity_poly.entity_id
_entity_poly.type
_entity_poly.pdbx_seq_one_letter_code
_entity_poly.pdbx_strand_id
1 'polypeptide(L)'
;MTSSSIVWFSVDRGNVATALLGTQEASSKVRAPASQISEPTASGDIVLGFTNGVGDALAPAVAVVDKQRAEDLFAWLATYSPDVFPLSQYVRVLDTDEWLQTGKVPARTRLEADPIWPSLILGELLAQGATPDLRLTSLPLSRVPLCRSYTQARASALYRSNPVALVLVADRMELLEKAERQWRNVNTGVLRATWALAEDAFTLDPFTRDLVSLLSWSFERQRDSRGAMPQLPEELRAVSLDLRKLASGPLEYRVEEFERVMSILLPQAAAKADQLQVRLPAIFAALALWVGSGTSHISLLAEVSSSMPATYAWFGAFAGVLGQGSWHPEWARTTAAISKLLRGGFDIASTSAADLSWTEFAWLASVGQFELLSGMPRASAKVLSVDVLPGASAPFRLAADDGHGSSVDAVNDERSAQKRVSRPIVERPALATSEASGVQKDLASEMTFSNQQFEELSAAARALSNLFEEIKRAPPMSAEGRFELKPPPVSAKSTSSTNRKTVKRSTIRK
;
A
#
# COMPACT_ATOMS: atom_id res chain seq x y z
N MET A 1 -18.39 15.96 -8.55
CA MET A 1 -18.38 16.91 -7.42
C MET A 1 -19.56 16.59 -6.53
N THR A 2 -19.32 16.54 -5.21
CA THR A 2 -20.23 16.07 -4.17
C THR A 2 -21.42 17.00 -3.97
N SER A 3 -22.45 16.50 -3.26
CA SER A 3 -23.76 17.13 -3.05
C SER A 3 -23.75 18.38 -2.15
N SER A 4 -22.58 18.77 -1.63
CA SER A 4 -22.44 19.82 -0.63
C SER A 4 -21.80 21.05 -1.25
N SER A 5 -22.49 22.19 -1.24
CA SER A 5 -21.90 23.46 -1.67
C SER A 5 -20.84 23.90 -0.66
N ILE A 6 -19.56 23.91 -1.07
CA ILE A 6 -18.47 24.45 -0.25
C ILE A 6 -18.41 25.97 -0.45
N VAL A 7 -18.37 26.72 0.66
CA VAL A 7 -18.16 28.17 0.69
C VAL A 7 -16.73 28.47 1.14
N TRP A 8 -16.00 29.29 0.38
CA TRP A 8 -14.58 29.52 0.60
C TRP A 8 -14.28 30.90 1.16
N PHE A 9 -13.33 30.94 2.09
CA PHE A 9 -12.85 32.15 2.76
C PHE A 9 -11.31 32.13 2.81
N SER A 10 -10.70 33.29 2.58
CA SER A 10 -9.26 33.49 2.81
C SER A 10 -9.05 33.94 4.26
N VAL A 11 -8.11 33.33 4.97
CA VAL A 11 -7.90 33.54 6.41
C VAL A 11 -6.41 33.79 6.67
N ASP A 12 -6.14 34.81 7.48
CA ASP A 12 -4.80 35.11 8.00
C ASP A 12 -4.44 34.12 9.11
N ARG A 13 -3.16 33.76 9.26
CA ARG A 13 -2.69 32.77 10.25
C ARG A 13 -3.15 33.07 11.69
N GLY A 14 -3.25 34.35 12.05
CA GLY A 14 -3.71 34.81 13.37
C GLY A 14 -5.19 34.53 13.66
N ASN A 15 -6.00 34.29 12.64
CA ASN A 15 -7.45 34.07 12.76
C ASN A 15 -7.86 32.60 12.53
N VAL A 16 -6.89 31.70 12.25
CA VAL A 16 -7.17 30.29 11.93
C VAL A 16 -7.87 29.58 13.08
N ALA A 17 -7.40 29.76 14.32
CA ALA A 17 -8.00 29.11 15.48
C ALA A 17 -9.47 29.55 15.68
N THR A 18 -9.74 30.84 15.54
CA THR A 18 -11.09 31.41 15.64
C THR A 18 -12.01 30.83 14.56
N ALA A 19 -11.51 30.72 13.32
CA ALA A 19 -12.26 30.19 12.19
C ALA A 19 -12.58 28.69 12.32
N LEU A 20 -11.67 27.89 12.87
CA LEU A 20 -11.87 26.44 13.05
C LEU A 20 -12.76 26.11 14.25
N LEU A 21 -12.63 26.86 15.34
CA LEU A 21 -13.40 26.62 16.58
C LEU A 21 -14.79 27.29 16.58
N GLY A 22 -15.15 28.02 15.51
CA GLY A 22 -16.46 28.65 15.35
C GLY A 22 -16.75 29.77 16.33
N THR A 23 -15.72 30.39 16.92
CA THR A 23 -15.86 31.44 17.94
C THR A 23 -16.15 32.83 17.36
N GLN A 24 -15.99 33.00 16.05
CA GLN A 24 -16.56 34.12 15.29
C GLN A 24 -17.21 33.58 14.01
N GLU A 25 -18.37 34.14 13.64
CA GLU A 25 -18.81 34.05 12.23
C GLU A 25 -17.64 34.54 11.39
N ALA A 26 -17.18 33.74 10.42
CA ALA A 26 -16.08 34.09 9.52
C ALA A 26 -16.38 35.47 8.91
N SER A 27 -15.91 36.53 9.56
CA SER A 27 -16.43 37.87 9.35
C SER A 27 -15.81 38.38 8.07
N SER A 28 -16.54 38.15 6.98
CA SER A 28 -16.51 38.94 5.76
C SER A 28 -15.15 39.53 5.39
N LYS A 29 -14.19 38.70 4.99
CA LYS A 29 -13.10 39.15 4.10
C LYS A 29 -12.98 38.16 2.96
N VAL A 30 -13.66 38.51 1.86
CA VAL A 30 -13.62 37.88 0.54
C VAL A 30 -14.15 36.44 0.49
N ARG A 31 -15.44 36.31 0.16
CA ARG A 31 -16.02 35.06 -0.35
C ARG A 31 -15.36 34.76 -1.70
N ALA A 32 -14.44 33.81 -1.73
CA ALA A 32 -13.80 33.41 -2.97
C ALA A 32 -14.71 32.41 -3.72
N PRO A 33 -14.97 32.60 -5.03
CA PRO A 33 -15.55 31.55 -5.85
C PRO A 33 -14.57 30.35 -5.94
N ALA A 34 -15.10 29.13 -5.97
CA ALA A 34 -14.30 27.89 -6.02
C ALA A 34 -13.31 27.85 -7.22
N SER A 35 -13.59 28.60 -8.29
CA SER A 35 -12.74 28.74 -9.46
C SER A 35 -11.53 29.66 -9.27
N GLN A 36 -11.40 30.37 -8.15
CA GLN A 36 -10.25 31.24 -7.84
C GLN A 36 -9.19 30.59 -6.95
N ILE A 37 -9.41 29.36 -6.45
CA ILE A 37 -8.44 28.65 -5.59
C ILE A 37 -7.20 28.16 -6.38
N SER A 38 -7.20 28.35 -7.71
CA SER A 38 -6.04 28.06 -8.56
C SER A 38 -4.80 28.88 -8.19
N GLU A 39 -4.99 30.03 -7.54
CA GLU A 39 -3.92 30.84 -6.97
C GLU A 39 -4.36 31.25 -5.56
N PRO A 40 -3.56 31.00 -4.50
CA PRO A 40 -3.85 31.55 -3.19
C PRO A 40 -3.98 33.07 -3.35
N THR A 41 -5.19 33.58 -3.17
CA THR A 41 -5.47 35.02 -3.30
C THR A 41 -4.50 35.80 -2.42
N ALA A 42 -3.91 36.86 -2.98
CA ALA A 42 -2.82 37.67 -2.43
C ALA A 42 -3.04 38.29 -1.02
N SER A 43 -4.14 37.99 -0.34
CA SER A 43 -4.55 38.62 0.92
C SER A 43 -4.52 37.73 2.17
N GLY A 44 -4.32 36.40 2.08
CA GLY A 44 -4.33 35.52 3.28
C GLY A 44 -3.26 34.43 3.27
N ASP A 45 -3.07 33.77 4.42
CA ASP A 45 -2.08 32.68 4.60
C ASP A 45 -2.67 31.30 4.23
N ILE A 46 -3.99 31.10 4.42
CA ILE A 46 -4.69 29.83 4.18
C ILE A 46 -6.09 30.08 3.62
N VAL A 47 -6.61 29.15 2.82
CA VAL A 47 -7.99 29.18 2.30
C VAL A 47 -8.81 28.09 2.95
N LEU A 48 -9.90 28.45 3.63
CA LEU A 48 -10.80 27.52 4.31
C LEU A 48 -12.12 27.36 3.55
N GLY A 49 -12.50 26.12 3.31
CA GLY A 49 -13.77 25.71 2.72
C GLY A 49 -14.71 25.16 3.78
N PHE A 50 -15.92 25.70 3.83
CA PHE A 50 -16.96 25.33 4.78
C PHE A 50 -18.15 24.68 4.09
N THR A 51 -18.76 23.71 4.76
CA THR A 51 -20.03 23.11 4.34
C THR A 51 -21.14 23.46 5.31
N ASN A 52 -22.39 23.41 4.82
CA ASN A 52 -23.57 23.52 5.69
C ASN A 52 -23.57 22.36 6.68
N GLY A 53 -23.43 22.67 7.97
CA GLY A 53 -23.51 21.72 9.07
C GLY A 53 -24.96 21.49 9.53
N VAL A 54 -25.10 20.90 10.72
CA VAL A 54 -26.41 20.67 11.34
C VAL A 54 -26.92 21.99 11.93
N GLY A 55 -28.08 22.48 11.45
CA GLY A 55 -28.73 23.68 11.99
C GLY A 55 -28.16 25.00 11.45
N ASP A 56 -27.96 25.11 10.14
CA ASP A 56 -27.46 26.30 9.41
C ASP A 56 -26.04 26.80 9.77
N ALA A 57 -25.39 26.22 10.78
CA ALA A 57 -24.00 26.53 11.13
C ALA A 57 -23.03 26.00 10.05
N LEU A 58 -22.08 26.85 9.62
CA LEU A 58 -21.00 26.43 8.73
C LEU A 58 -19.96 25.62 9.51
N ALA A 59 -19.57 24.46 8.99
CA ALA A 59 -18.50 23.64 9.54
C ALA A 59 -17.28 23.64 8.61
N PRO A 60 -16.05 23.83 9.13
CA PRO A 60 -14.84 23.74 8.30
C PRO A 60 -14.69 22.31 7.79
N ALA A 61 -14.42 22.19 6.49
CA ALA A 61 -14.35 20.90 5.81
C ALA A 61 -13.01 20.68 5.13
N VAL A 62 -12.49 21.72 4.45
CA VAL A 62 -11.24 21.66 3.69
C VAL A 62 -10.39 22.91 3.97
N ALA A 63 -9.08 22.75 4.05
CA ALA A 63 -8.10 23.82 4.13
C ALA A 63 -7.10 23.64 3.00
N VAL A 64 -6.90 24.66 2.19
CA VAL A 64 -5.91 24.68 1.12
C VAL A 64 -4.80 25.63 1.51
N VAL A 65 -3.57 25.12 1.58
CA VAL A 65 -2.36 25.87 1.91
C VAL A 65 -1.50 26.04 0.66
N ASP A 66 -0.89 27.22 0.53
CA ASP A 66 0.15 27.43 -0.47
C ASP A 66 1.39 26.62 -0.09
N LYS A 67 1.84 25.75 -0.98
CA LYS A 67 3.03 24.92 -0.78
C LYS A 67 4.27 25.74 -0.42
N GLN A 68 4.42 26.95 -0.97
CA GLN A 68 5.57 27.82 -0.70
C GLN A 68 5.54 28.44 0.70
N ARG A 69 4.35 28.55 1.30
CA ARG A 69 4.13 29.20 2.60
C ARG A 69 3.76 28.22 3.70
N ALA A 70 3.54 26.95 3.36
CA ALA A 70 3.11 25.91 4.29
C ALA A 70 4.07 25.74 5.47
N GLU A 71 5.39 25.77 5.22
CA GLU A 71 6.40 25.63 6.29
C GLU A 71 6.33 26.77 7.32
N ASP A 72 6.27 28.02 6.86
CA ASP A 72 6.14 29.20 7.74
C ASP A 72 4.81 29.17 8.51
N LEU A 73 3.73 28.80 7.83
CA LEU A 73 2.41 28.67 8.46
C LEU A 73 2.40 27.60 9.55
N PHE A 74 2.91 26.40 9.29
CA PHE A 74 2.91 25.30 10.27
C PHE A 74 3.86 25.60 11.44
N ALA A 75 5.03 26.19 11.19
CA ALA A 75 5.93 26.63 12.25
C ALA A 75 5.26 27.69 13.14
N TRP A 76 4.56 28.65 12.53
CA TRP A 76 3.82 29.67 13.28
C TRP A 76 2.69 29.05 14.11
N LEU A 77 1.87 28.16 13.53
CA LEU A 77 0.76 27.51 14.23
C LEU A 77 1.24 26.64 15.38
N ALA A 78 2.27 25.82 15.16
CA ALA A 78 2.87 25.00 16.21
C ALA A 78 3.41 25.84 17.38
N THR A 79 3.90 27.05 17.11
CA THR A 79 4.49 27.94 18.12
C THR A 79 3.45 28.80 18.85
N TYR A 80 2.56 29.45 18.09
CA TYR A 80 1.69 30.51 18.60
C TYR A 80 0.22 30.10 18.74
N SER A 81 -0.16 28.96 18.16
CA SER A 81 -1.53 28.47 18.20
C SER A 81 -1.58 26.93 18.37
N PRO A 82 -0.93 26.38 19.41
CA PRO A 82 -0.82 24.92 19.61
C PRO A 82 -2.19 24.26 19.78
N ASP A 83 -3.19 24.99 20.26
CA ASP A 83 -4.56 24.49 20.48
C ASP A 83 -5.29 24.05 19.20
N VAL A 84 -4.79 24.43 18.02
CA VAL A 84 -5.34 24.00 16.72
C VAL A 84 -4.32 23.32 15.82
N PHE A 85 -3.11 23.09 16.32
CA PHE A 85 -2.08 22.34 15.61
C PHE A 85 -2.10 20.87 16.07
N PRO A 86 -2.07 19.88 15.14
CA PRO A 86 -2.11 20.04 13.68
C PRO A 86 -3.53 20.35 13.17
N LEU A 87 -3.62 21.11 12.09
CA LEU A 87 -4.86 21.53 11.44
C LEU A 87 -5.68 20.32 10.96
N SER A 88 -5.01 19.22 10.59
CA SER A 88 -5.68 17.99 10.12
C SER A 88 -6.65 17.36 11.13
N GLN A 89 -6.54 17.70 12.41
CA GLN A 89 -7.48 17.24 13.43
C GLN A 89 -8.87 17.90 13.31
N TYR A 90 -8.94 19.05 12.65
CA TYR A 90 -10.16 19.85 12.52
C TYR A 90 -10.72 19.82 11.09
N VAL A 91 -9.83 19.77 10.11
CA VAL A 91 -10.16 20.03 8.70
C VAL A 91 -9.23 19.22 7.80
N ARG A 92 -9.69 18.80 6.62
CA ARG A 92 -8.80 18.18 5.64
C ARG A 92 -7.84 19.23 5.06
N VAL A 93 -6.56 19.10 5.34
CA VAL A 93 -5.52 20.00 4.82
C VAL A 93 -4.94 19.45 3.51
N LEU A 94 -4.81 20.31 2.51
CA LEU A 94 -4.28 20.02 1.19
C LEU A 94 -3.33 21.14 0.77
N ASP A 95 -2.26 20.80 0.05
CA ASP A 95 -1.56 21.84 -0.70
C ASP A 95 -2.33 22.22 -1.99
N THR A 96 -1.91 23.32 -2.62
CA THR A 96 -2.50 23.80 -3.88
C THR A 96 -2.43 22.76 -5.02
N ASP A 97 -1.33 21.98 -5.10
CA ASP A 97 -1.13 20.98 -6.16
C ASP A 97 -2.12 19.81 -5.97
N GLU A 98 -2.27 19.34 -4.73
CA GLU A 98 -3.21 18.29 -4.33
C GLU A 98 -4.65 18.72 -4.58
N TRP A 99 -5.01 19.95 -4.18
CA TRP A 99 -6.34 20.49 -4.42
C TRP A 99 -6.71 20.43 -5.91
N LEU A 100 -5.81 20.88 -6.79
CA LEU A 100 -6.00 20.83 -8.25
C LEU A 100 -6.15 19.39 -8.77
N GLN A 101 -5.48 18.42 -8.14
CA GLN A 101 -5.64 17.00 -8.49
C GLN A 101 -6.98 16.44 -8.02
N THR A 102 -7.49 16.86 -6.86
CA THR A 102 -8.76 16.35 -6.31
C THR A 102 -9.99 16.72 -7.14
N GLY A 103 -9.95 17.84 -7.87
CA GLY A 103 -11.04 18.24 -8.78
C GLY A 103 -11.34 17.21 -9.87
N LYS A 104 -10.41 16.29 -10.15
CA LYS A 104 -10.52 15.22 -11.15
C LYS A 104 -11.03 13.89 -10.55
N VAL A 105 -11.23 13.81 -9.24
CA VAL A 105 -11.62 12.57 -8.55
C VAL A 105 -13.12 12.31 -8.75
N PRO A 106 -13.51 11.10 -9.17
CA PRO A 106 -14.92 10.75 -9.31
C PRO A 106 -15.59 10.67 -7.93
N ALA A 107 -16.83 11.14 -7.83
CA ALA A 107 -17.61 11.11 -6.57
C ALA A 107 -17.88 9.69 -6.04
N ARG A 108 -17.70 8.66 -6.88
CA ARG A 108 -17.75 7.26 -6.49
C ARG A 108 -16.53 6.55 -7.06
N THR A 109 -15.85 5.80 -6.20
CA THR A 109 -14.82 4.86 -6.62
C THR A 109 -15.48 3.79 -7.48
N ARG A 110 -15.14 3.77 -8.77
CA ARG A 110 -15.38 2.60 -9.61
C ARG A 110 -14.14 1.75 -9.52
N LEU A 111 -13.95 1.11 -8.36
CA LEU A 111 -13.16 -0.11 -8.38
C LEU A 111 -14.00 -1.07 -9.21
N GLU A 112 -13.61 -1.27 -10.46
CA GLU A 112 -14.18 -2.34 -11.28
C GLU A 112 -14.00 -3.68 -10.53
N ALA A 113 -14.54 -4.77 -11.06
CA ALA A 113 -14.39 -6.09 -10.43
C ALA A 113 -12.94 -6.61 -10.55
N ASP A 114 -11.95 -5.80 -10.19
CA ASP A 114 -10.53 -6.10 -10.15
C ASP A 114 -10.23 -7.03 -8.96
N PRO A 115 -9.92 -8.31 -9.23
CA PRO A 115 -9.62 -9.28 -8.19
C PRO A 115 -8.19 -9.15 -7.66
N ILE A 116 -7.32 -8.35 -8.30
CA ILE A 116 -5.90 -8.24 -7.99
C ILE A 116 -5.70 -7.49 -6.68
N TRP A 117 -6.20 -6.26 -6.56
CA TRP A 117 -6.02 -5.45 -5.34
C TRP A 117 -6.46 -6.17 -4.05
N PRO A 118 -7.67 -6.74 -3.95
CA PRO A 118 -8.07 -7.43 -2.72
C PRO A 118 -7.20 -8.66 -2.40
N SER A 119 -6.74 -9.39 -3.41
CA SER A 119 -5.89 -10.58 -3.23
C SER A 119 -4.47 -10.20 -2.84
N LEU A 120 -3.92 -9.16 -3.47
CA LEU A 120 -2.63 -8.57 -3.12
C LEU A 120 -2.61 -8.08 -1.66
N ILE A 121 -3.64 -7.34 -1.24
CA ILE A 121 -3.76 -6.84 0.14
C ILE A 121 -3.83 -7.99 1.14
N LEU A 122 -4.55 -9.07 0.81
CA LEU A 122 -4.57 -10.27 1.64
C LEU A 122 -3.17 -10.91 1.73
N GLY A 123 -2.44 -10.98 0.62
CA GLY A 123 -1.05 -11.42 0.60
C GLY A 123 -0.13 -10.57 1.48
N GLU A 124 -0.22 -9.24 1.39
CA GLU A 124 0.54 -8.34 2.26
C GLU A 124 0.15 -8.50 3.73
N LEU A 125 -1.15 -8.62 4.02
CA LEU A 125 -1.64 -8.83 5.38
C LEU A 125 -1.07 -10.10 6.01
N LEU A 126 -0.93 -11.17 5.22
CA LEU A 126 -0.29 -12.41 5.64
C LEU A 126 1.22 -12.24 5.85
N ALA A 127 1.89 -11.49 4.97
CA ALA A 127 3.31 -11.17 5.13
C ALA A 127 3.62 -10.39 6.41
N GLN A 128 2.66 -9.57 6.87
CA GLN A 128 2.74 -8.84 8.14
C GLN A 128 2.35 -9.71 9.35
N GLY A 129 1.64 -10.82 9.14
CA GLY A 129 1.24 -11.75 10.19
C GLY A 129 2.42 -12.62 10.64
N ALA A 130 3.00 -12.32 11.80
CA ALA A 130 4.16 -13.06 12.33
C ALA A 130 3.89 -14.53 12.71
N THR A 131 2.64 -15.02 12.62
CA THR A 131 2.28 -16.37 13.05
C THR A 131 1.96 -17.26 11.85
N PRO A 132 2.76 -18.31 11.59
CA PRO A 132 2.59 -19.21 10.45
C PRO A 132 1.29 -20.04 10.50
N ASP A 133 0.68 -20.19 11.69
CA ASP A 133 -0.55 -20.96 11.89
C ASP A 133 -1.84 -20.17 11.66
N LEU A 134 -1.74 -18.92 11.20
CA LEU A 134 -2.92 -18.06 11.11
C LEU A 134 -3.84 -18.53 9.98
N ARG A 135 -4.99 -19.11 10.35
CA ARG A 135 -6.04 -19.47 9.40
C ARG A 135 -6.59 -18.21 8.75
N LEU A 136 -6.90 -18.27 7.45
CA LEU A 136 -7.48 -17.14 6.72
C LEU A 136 -8.79 -16.62 7.34
N THR A 137 -9.52 -17.51 8.03
CA THR A 137 -10.77 -17.21 8.72
C THR A 137 -10.63 -16.42 10.01
N SER A 138 -9.44 -16.41 10.63
CA SER A 138 -9.17 -15.67 11.88
C SER A 138 -8.47 -14.33 11.64
N LEU A 139 -8.26 -13.93 10.38
CA LEU A 139 -7.63 -12.65 10.05
C LEU A 139 -8.51 -11.46 10.45
N PRO A 140 -8.02 -10.55 11.31
CA PRO A 140 -8.78 -9.36 11.68
C PRO A 140 -8.80 -8.35 10.51
N LEU A 141 -9.98 -8.13 9.93
CA LEU A 141 -10.17 -7.17 8.83
C LEU A 141 -9.80 -5.72 9.21
N SER A 142 -9.77 -5.38 10.50
CA SER A 142 -9.29 -4.08 10.99
C SER A 142 -7.83 -3.80 10.66
N ARG A 143 -7.04 -4.81 10.30
CA ARG A 143 -5.65 -4.64 9.84
C ARG A 143 -5.53 -4.32 8.35
N VAL A 144 -6.58 -4.50 7.56
CA VAL A 144 -6.56 -4.25 6.12
C VAL A 144 -6.17 -2.80 5.78
N PRO A 145 -6.72 -1.77 6.44
CA PRO A 145 -6.28 -0.39 6.23
C PRO A 145 -4.83 -0.12 6.65
N LEU A 146 -4.19 -1.05 7.36
CA LEU A 146 -2.79 -0.94 7.75
C LEU A 146 -1.82 -1.47 6.66
N CYS A 147 -2.32 -2.07 5.59
CA CYS A 147 -1.50 -2.53 4.47
C CYS A 147 -1.18 -1.36 3.51
N ARG A 148 0.05 -1.28 3.02
CA ARG A 148 0.47 -0.26 2.03
C ARG A 148 -0.22 -0.48 0.69
N SER A 149 -0.43 -1.73 0.32
CA SER A 149 -1.23 -2.10 -0.86
C SER A 149 -2.69 -1.64 -0.74
N TYR A 150 -3.23 -1.46 0.47
CA TYR A 150 -4.57 -0.88 0.63
C TYR A 150 -4.54 0.61 0.28
N THR A 151 -3.55 1.36 0.76
CA THR A 151 -3.35 2.77 0.40
C THR A 151 -3.17 2.93 -1.12
N GLN A 152 -2.30 2.12 -1.74
CA GLN A 152 -2.09 2.16 -3.20
C GLN A 152 -3.37 1.77 -3.96
N ALA A 153 -4.09 0.74 -3.53
CA ALA A 153 -5.37 0.35 -4.13
C ALA A 153 -6.41 1.47 -4.06
N ARG A 154 -6.48 2.18 -2.92
CA ARG A 154 -7.35 3.34 -2.74
C ARG A 154 -6.96 4.48 -3.67
N ALA A 155 -5.66 4.76 -3.80
CA ALA A 155 -5.15 5.73 -4.75
C ALA A 155 -5.50 5.35 -6.19
N SER A 156 -5.26 4.09 -6.59
CA SER A 156 -5.63 3.56 -7.89
C SER A 156 -7.14 3.70 -8.15
N ALA A 157 -7.99 3.42 -7.16
CA ALA A 157 -9.45 3.55 -7.29
C ALA A 157 -9.93 4.99 -7.51
N LEU A 158 -9.26 5.97 -6.91
CA LEU A 158 -9.66 7.38 -6.91
C LEU A 158 -8.98 8.19 -8.03
N TYR A 159 -7.74 7.84 -8.35
CA TYR A 159 -6.84 8.61 -9.20
C TYR A 159 -6.37 7.80 -10.42
N ARG A 160 -7.08 6.74 -10.83
CA ARG A 160 -6.69 5.86 -11.97
C ARG A 160 -6.30 6.60 -13.24
N SER A 161 -6.96 7.73 -13.53
CA SER A 161 -6.70 8.56 -14.71
C SER A 161 -5.45 9.44 -14.59
N ASN A 162 -4.78 9.44 -13.44
CA ASN A 162 -3.62 10.25 -13.14
C ASN A 162 -2.44 9.36 -12.67
N PRO A 163 -1.61 8.84 -13.59
CA PRO A 163 -0.47 7.99 -13.23
C PRO A 163 0.55 8.71 -12.35
N VAL A 164 0.66 10.04 -12.47
CA VAL A 164 1.56 10.85 -11.62
C VAL A 164 1.13 10.77 -10.15
N ALA A 165 -0.17 10.76 -9.87
CA ALA A 165 -0.68 10.60 -8.51
C ALA A 165 -0.33 9.23 -7.91
N LEU A 166 -0.36 8.16 -8.72
CA LEU A 166 -0.01 6.80 -8.25
C LEU A 166 1.47 6.67 -7.90
N VAL A 167 2.34 7.28 -8.72
CA VAL A 167 3.79 7.37 -8.44
C VAL A 167 4.03 8.20 -7.18
N LEU A 168 3.37 9.35 -7.06
CA LEU A 168 3.48 10.24 -5.90
C LEU A 168 3.08 9.51 -4.60
N VAL A 169 2.01 8.72 -4.61
CA VAL A 169 1.57 7.94 -3.44
C VAL A 169 2.62 6.93 -3.03
N ALA A 170 3.22 6.20 -3.99
CA ALA A 170 4.29 5.26 -3.71
C ALA A 170 5.53 5.95 -3.12
N ASP A 171 5.95 7.09 -3.68
CA ASP A 171 7.11 7.85 -3.19
C ASP A 171 6.88 8.41 -1.78
N ARG A 172 5.67 8.91 -1.51
CA ARG A 172 5.28 9.40 -0.18
C ARG A 172 5.21 8.27 0.85
N MET A 173 4.72 7.09 0.49
CA MET A 173 4.77 5.91 1.37
C MET A 173 6.21 5.47 1.67
N GLU A 174 7.13 5.61 0.72
CA GLU A 174 8.55 5.32 0.95
C GLU A 174 9.20 6.33 1.91
N LEU A 175 8.82 7.61 1.83
CA LEU A 175 9.24 8.63 2.80
C LEU A 175 8.68 8.36 4.20
N LEU A 176 7.40 7.97 4.31
CA LEU A 176 6.81 7.51 5.58
C LEU A 176 7.61 6.34 6.16
N GLU A 177 7.96 5.37 5.32
CA GLU A 177 8.74 4.21 5.72
C GLU A 177 10.15 4.57 6.20
N LYS A 178 10.80 5.56 5.57
CA LYS A 178 12.11 6.06 6.02
C LYS A 178 12.05 6.78 7.36
N ALA A 179 10.94 7.47 7.65
CA ALA A 179 10.70 8.15 8.92
C ALA A 179 10.23 7.20 10.04
N GLU A 180 9.73 6.02 9.67
CA GLU A 180 9.18 5.02 10.57
C GLU A 180 10.29 4.09 11.12
N ARG A 181 10.24 3.76 12.42
CA ARG A 181 11.08 2.66 12.95
C ARG A 181 10.59 1.34 12.34
N GLN A 182 11.50 0.58 11.75
CA GLN A 182 11.19 -0.69 11.06
C GLN A 182 10.38 -1.65 11.96
N TRP A 183 9.06 -1.75 11.71
CA TRP A 183 8.19 -2.74 12.36
C TRP A 183 7.51 -3.68 11.37
N ARG A 184 7.75 -3.48 10.06
CA ARG A 184 7.15 -4.26 8.99
C ARG A 184 8.19 -5.08 8.27
N ASN A 185 7.75 -6.27 7.87
CA ASN A 185 8.58 -7.24 7.17
C ASN A 185 8.66 -6.95 5.65
N VAL A 186 7.70 -6.23 5.09
CA VAL A 186 7.64 -5.93 3.65
C VAL A 186 7.69 -4.44 3.42
N ASN A 187 8.69 -3.99 2.67
CA ASN A 187 8.89 -2.60 2.34
C ASN A 187 8.14 -2.16 1.08
N THR A 188 7.98 -0.84 0.92
CA THR A 188 7.33 -0.20 -0.23
C THR A 188 8.03 -0.56 -1.53
N GLY A 189 9.37 -0.59 -1.53
CA GLY A 189 10.17 -0.92 -2.72
C GLY A 189 9.83 -2.28 -3.32
N VAL A 190 9.66 -3.31 -2.48
CA VAL A 190 9.28 -4.66 -2.92
C VAL A 190 7.83 -4.73 -3.37
N LEU A 191 6.93 -3.99 -2.72
CA LEU A 191 5.52 -3.94 -3.11
C LEU A 191 5.28 -3.20 -4.44
N ARG A 192 6.14 -2.25 -4.85
CA ARG A 192 6.00 -1.58 -6.15
C ARG A 192 5.97 -2.59 -7.32
N ALA A 193 6.75 -3.66 -7.25
CA ALA A 193 6.75 -4.69 -8.29
C ALA A 193 5.41 -5.45 -8.37
N THR A 194 4.76 -5.70 -7.23
CA THR A 194 3.45 -6.35 -7.20
C THR A 194 2.31 -5.37 -7.52
N TRP A 195 2.47 -4.07 -7.24
CA TRP A 195 1.53 -3.03 -7.69
C TRP A 195 1.53 -2.86 -9.20
N ALA A 196 2.70 -2.97 -9.84
CA ALA A 196 2.79 -2.92 -11.29
C ALA A 196 1.94 -4.01 -11.97
N LEU A 197 1.72 -5.16 -11.33
CA LEU A 197 0.76 -6.17 -11.80
C LEU A 197 -0.69 -5.66 -11.75
N ALA A 198 -1.09 -5.03 -10.66
CA ALA A 198 -2.45 -4.54 -10.46
C ALA A 198 -2.77 -3.30 -11.32
N GLU A 199 -1.75 -2.54 -11.71
CA GLU A 199 -1.87 -1.35 -12.54
C GLU A 199 -1.68 -1.64 -14.05
N ASP A 200 -1.60 -2.92 -14.45
CA ASP A 200 -1.28 -3.38 -15.81
C ASP A 200 0.07 -2.85 -16.37
N ALA A 201 0.92 -2.30 -15.52
CA ALA A 201 2.24 -1.77 -15.86
C ALA A 201 3.36 -2.84 -15.86
N PHE A 202 3.04 -4.09 -15.49
CA PHE A 202 4.00 -5.20 -15.42
C PHE A 202 4.60 -5.62 -16.76
N THR A 203 4.03 -5.15 -17.87
CA THR A 203 4.58 -5.39 -19.22
C THR A 203 6.00 -4.87 -19.38
N LEU A 204 6.45 -3.99 -18.48
CA LEU A 204 7.80 -3.43 -18.41
C LEU A 204 8.85 -4.38 -17.82
N ASP A 205 8.46 -5.38 -17.01
CA ASP A 205 9.39 -6.40 -16.49
C ASP A 205 9.20 -7.73 -17.23
N PRO A 206 10.15 -8.12 -18.12
CA PRO A 206 10.05 -9.36 -18.87
C PRO A 206 9.90 -10.59 -17.98
N PHE A 207 10.60 -10.63 -16.84
CA PHE A 207 10.56 -11.77 -15.92
C PHE A 207 9.15 -11.98 -15.37
N THR A 208 8.56 -10.92 -14.78
CA THR A 208 7.21 -10.97 -14.22
C THR A 208 6.19 -11.30 -15.30
N ARG A 209 6.28 -10.67 -16.48
CA ARG A 209 5.38 -10.95 -17.61
C ARG A 209 5.44 -12.42 -18.03
N ASP A 210 6.63 -12.99 -18.17
CA ASP A 210 6.82 -14.36 -18.61
C ASP A 210 6.30 -15.34 -17.54
N LEU A 211 6.53 -15.05 -16.26
CA LEU A 211 6.00 -15.84 -15.15
C LEU A 211 4.47 -15.79 -15.06
N VAL A 212 3.87 -14.61 -15.23
CA VAL A 212 2.40 -14.45 -15.31
C VAL A 212 1.84 -15.22 -16.50
N SER A 213 2.47 -15.11 -17.67
CA SER A 213 2.04 -15.83 -18.88
C SER A 213 2.08 -17.34 -18.66
N LEU A 214 3.11 -17.84 -17.98
CA LEU A 214 3.26 -19.24 -17.63
C LEU A 214 2.18 -19.72 -16.64
N LEU A 215 1.90 -18.90 -15.61
CA LEU A 215 0.83 -19.15 -14.65
C LEU A 215 -0.53 -19.22 -15.37
N SER A 216 -0.91 -18.19 -16.13
CA SER A 216 -2.16 -18.16 -16.89
C SER A 216 -2.29 -19.36 -17.82
N TRP A 217 -1.23 -19.71 -18.57
CA TRP A 217 -1.22 -20.88 -19.46
C TRP A 217 -1.46 -22.20 -18.71
N SER A 218 -0.84 -22.38 -17.54
CA SER A 218 -0.96 -23.61 -16.75
C SER A 218 -2.35 -23.81 -16.14
N PHE A 219 -3.01 -22.72 -15.77
CA PHE A 219 -4.34 -22.69 -15.14
C PHE A 219 -5.50 -22.62 -16.14
N GLU A 220 -5.21 -22.37 -17.42
CA GLU A 220 -6.21 -22.34 -18.48
C GLU A 220 -6.95 -23.68 -18.58
N ARG A 221 -8.25 -23.70 -18.30
CA ARG A 221 -9.03 -24.95 -18.22
C ARG A 221 -9.29 -25.57 -19.59
N GLN A 222 -9.32 -24.75 -20.64
CA GLN A 222 -9.59 -25.20 -22.00
C GLN A 222 -8.30 -25.62 -22.69
N ARG A 223 -8.07 -26.93 -22.74
CA ARG A 223 -6.86 -27.51 -23.36
C ARG A 223 -6.71 -27.11 -24.84
N ASP A 224 -7.81 -26.98 -25.57
CA ASP A 224 -7.80 -26.62 -27.00
C ASP A 224 -7.47 -25.14 -27.23
N SER A 225 -7.68 -24.31 -26.21
CA SER A 225 -7.32 -22.88 -26.19
C SER A 225 -5.88 -22.65 -25.73
N ARG A 226 -5.18 -23.70 -25.25
CA ARG A 226 -3.79 -23.60 -24.85
C ARG A 226 -2.92 -23.49 -26.09
N GLY A 227 -2.42 -22.29 -26.34
CA GLY A 227 -1.33 -22.06 -27.29
C GLY A 227 -0.04 -22.80 -26.88
N ALA A 228 1.05 -22.53 -27.61
CA ALA A 228 2.36 -23.04 -27.24
C ALA A 228 2.72 -22.66 -25.80
N MET A 229 3.35 -23.58 -25.08
CA MET A 229 3.79 -23.34 -23.71
C MET A 229 4.79 -22.16 -23.71
N PRO A 230 4.57 -21.13 -22.87
CA PRO A 230 5.53 -20.05 -22.70
C PRO A 230 6.88 -20.61 -22.25
N GLN A 231 7.96 -19.90 -22.60
CA GLN A 231 9.28 -20.31 -22.14
C GLN A 231 9.38 -20.18 -20.62
N LEU A 232 10.03 -21.16 -19.98
CA LEU A 232 10.37 -21.07 -18.56
C LEU A 232 11.38 -19.93 -18.36
N PRO A 233 11.19 -19.07 -17.34
CA PRO A 233 12.22 -18.16 -16.84
C PRO A 233 13.56 -18.88 -16.63
N GLU A 234 14.67 -18.15 -16.81
CA GLU A 234 16.03 -18.71 -16.77
C GLU A 234 16.31 -19.46 -15.48
N GLU A 235 15.86 -18.93 -14.34
CA GLU A 235 16.03 -19.50 -13.01
C GLU A 235 15.34 -20.87 -12.91
N LEU A 236 14.11 -20.97 -13.43
CA LEU A 236 13.34 -22.21 -13.43
C LEU A 236 13.90 -23.24 -14.41
N ARG A 237 14.49 -22.78 -15.52
CA ARG A 237 15.18 -23.63 -16.48
C ARG A 237 16.48 -24.18 -15.91
N ALA A 238 17.25 -23.36 -15.20
CA ALA A 238 18.52 -23.74 -14.58
C ALA A 238 18.35 -24.89 -13.57
N VAL A 239 17.22 -24.92 -12.85
CA VAL A 239 16.89 -26.00 -11.91
C VAL A 239 16.13 -27.18 -12.56
N SER A 240 16.00 -27.15 -13.89
CA SER A 240 15.29 -28.14 -14.69
C SER A 240 13.88 -28.41 -14.15
N LEU A 241 13.10 -27.35 -13.93
CA LEU A 241 11.75 -27.45 -13.39
C LEU A 241 10.86 -28.35 -14.26
N ASP A 242 10.26 -29.39 -13.67
CA ASP A 242 9.24 -30.18 -14.32
C ASP A 242 7.85 -29.55 -14.10
N LEU A 243 7.51 -28.57 -14.95
CA LEU A 243 6.23 -27.88 -14.86
C LEU A 243 5.03 -28.81 -15.04
N ARG A 244 5.19 -29.94 -15.75
CA ARG A 244 4.08 -30.91 -15.93
C ARG A 244 3.78 -31.63 -14.63
N LYS A 245 4.83 -32.04 -13.90
CA LYS A 245 4.67 -32.58 -12.53
C LYS A 245 3.97 -31.58 -11.64
N LEU A 246 4.42 -30.32 -11.61
CA LEU A 246 3.82 -29.27 -10.77
C LEU A 246 2.37 -28.90 -11.15
N ALA A 247 2.04 -28.83 -12.43
CA ALA A 247 0.71 -28.36 -12.85
C ALA A 247 -0.35 -29.48 -12.87
N SER A 248 0.05 -30.74 -13.07
CA SER A 248 -0.90 -31.84 -13.33
C SER A 248 -0.62 -33.13 -12.57
N GLY A 249 0.48 -33.22 -11.83
CA GLY A 249 0.82 -34.39 -11.03
C GLY A 249 -0.06 -34.52 -9.77
N PRO A 250 -0.08 -35.72 -9.16
CA PRO A 250 -0.56 -35.93 -7.80
C PRO A 250 0.05 -34.93 -6.81
N LEU A 251 -0.68 -34.60 -5.74
CA LEU A 251 -0.28 -33.56 -4.79
C LEU A 251 1.11 -33.82 -4.19
N GLU A 252 1.41 -35.06 -3.85
CA GLU A 252 2.67 -35.49 -3.25
C GLU A 252 3.85 -35.14 -4.17
N TYR A 253 3.76 -35.51 -5.45
CA TYR A 253 4.80 -35.18 -6.43
C TYR A 253 4.97 -33.68 -6.66
N ARG A 254 3.88 -32.90 -6.49
CA ARG A 254 3.96 -31.44 -6.61
C ARG A 254 4.71 -30.82 -5.44
N VAL A 255 4.42 -31.30 -4.23
CA VAL A 255 5.13 -30.88 -3.01
C VAL A 255 6.61 -31.28 -3.09
N GLU A 256 6.91 -32.52 -3.49
CA GLU A 256 8.30 -32.99 -3.69
C GLU A 256 9.07 -32.11 -4.69
N GLU A 257 8.46 -31.75 -5.81
CA GLU A 257 9.09 -30.88 -6.81
C GLU A 257 9.27 -29.44 -6.29
N PHE A 258 8.32 -28.92 -5.51
CA PHE A 258 8.44 -27.62 -4.83
C PHE A 258 9.62 -27.61 -3.84
N GLU A 259 9.70 -28.60 -2.95
CA GLU A 259 10.78 -28.75 -1.98
C GLU A 259 12.14 -28.91 -2.66
N ARG A 260 12.21 -29.71 -3.73
CA ARG A 260 13.41 -29.87 -4.54
C ARG A 260 13.89 -28.54 -5.10
N VAL A 261 13.01 -27.78 -5.75
CA VAL A 261 13.36 -26.47 -6.34
C VAL A 261 13.81 -25.49 -5.26
N MET A 262 13.11 -25.44 -4.12
CA MET A 262 13.51 -24.61 -2.99
C MET A 262 14.90 -24.96 -2.46
N SER A 263 15.18 -26.26 -2.27
CA SER A 263 16.47 -26.74 -1.76
C SER A 263 17.66 -26.35 -2.66
N ILE A 264 17.41 -26.09 -3.95
CA ILE A 264 18.42 -25.66 -4.91
C ILE A 264 18.52 -24.13 -4.94
N LEU A 265 17.40 -23.43 -5.02
CA LEU A 265 17.38 -21.97 -5.23
C LEU A 265 17.71 -21.18 -3.96
N LEU A 266 17.28 -21.65 -2.78
CA LEU A 266 17.47 -20.91 -1.53
C LEU A 266 18.97 -20.77 -1.17
N PRO A 267 19.80 -21.83 -1.24
CA PRO A 267 21.25 -21.68 -1.02
C PRO A 267 21.94 -20.82 -2.07
N GLN A 268 21.49 -20.86 -3.33
CA GLN A 268 22.07 -20.06 -4.41
C GLN A 268 21.86 -18.56 -4.20
N ALA A 269 20.70 -18.16 -3.70
CA ALA A 269 20.43 -16.76 -3.37
C ALA A 269 21.16 -16.29 -2.11
N ALA A 270 21.42 -17.17 -1.15
CA ALA A 270 22.27 -16.82 0.00
C ALA A 270 23.74 -16.57 -0.42
N ALA A 271 24.22 -17.29 -1.43
CA ALA A 271 25.59 -17.18 -1.92
C ALA A 271 25.83 -15.98 -2.87
N LYS A 272 24.77 -15.40 -3.46
CA LYS A 272 24.85 -14.33 -4.45
C LYS A 272 23.94 -13.17 -4.06
N ALA A 273 24.49 -11.98 -3.82
CA ALA A 273 23.73 -10.74 -3.57
C ALA A 273 23.09 -10.17 -4.87
N ASP A 274 22.58 -11.05 -5.73
CA ASP A 274 22.22 -10.79 -7.12
C ASP A 274 20.71 -10.61 -7.34
N GLN A 275 20.34 -10.25 -8.58
CA GLN A 275 18.98 -10.19 -9.13
C GLN A 275 18.09 -11.39 -8.77
N LEU A 276 18.67 -12.58 -8.56
CA LEU A 276 17.95 -13.77 -8.14
C LEU A 276 17.20 -13.56 -6.82
N GLN A 277 17.81 -12.90 -5.84
CA GLN A 277 17.20 -12.66 -4.52
C GLN A 277 15.92 -11.81 -4.64
N VAL A 278 15.88 -10.89 -5.60
CA VAL A 278 14.70 -10.03 -5.86
C VAL A 278 13.58 -10.83 -6.53
N ARG A 279 13.91 -11.83 -7.36
CA ARG A 279 12.96 -12.65 -8.12
C ARG A 279 12.41 -13.84 -7.34
N LEU A 280 13.16 -14.39 -6.38
CA LEU A 280 12.77 -15.58 -5.62
C LEU A 280 11.39 -15.50 -4.95
N PRO A 281 10.99 -14.38 -4.33
CA PRO A 281 9.65 -14.26 -3.76
C PRO A 281 8.53 -14.52 -4.79
N ALA A 282 8.70 -14.03 -6.02
CA ALA A 282 7.74 -14.31 -7.10
C ALA A 282 7.79 -15.78 -7.54
N ILE A 283 8.98 -16.36 -7.66
CA ILE A 283 9.14 -17.77 -8.03
C ILE A 283 8.45 -18.68 -7.02
N PHE A 284 8.74 -18.52 -5.73
CA PHE A 284 8.16 -19.37 -4.68
C PHE A 284 6.65 -19.20 -4.57
N ALA A 285 6.14 -17.97 -4.75
CA ALA A 285 4.71 -17.73 -4.84
C ALA A 285 4.04 -18.49 -6.00
N ALA A 286 4.65 -18.45 -7.19
CA ALA A 286 4.15 -19.17 -8.37
C ALA A 286 4.18 -20.69 -8.17
N LEU A 287 5.27 -21.23 -7.61
CA LEU A 287 5.37 -22.67 -7.31
C LEU A 287 4.29 -23.11 -6.32
N ALA A 288 4.06 -22.37 -5.23
CA ALA A 288 3.01 -22.68 -4.26
C ALA A 288 1.60 -22.67 -4.89
N LEU A 289 1.33 -21.76 -5.83
CA LEU A 289 0.08 -21.77 -6.59
C LEU A 289 -0.07 -23.04 -7.44
N TRP A 290 0.98 -23.47 -8.15
CA TRP A 290 0.94 -24.72 -8.93
C TRP A 290 0.70 -25.95 -8.04
N VAL A 291 1.38 -26.04 -6.89
CA VAL A 291 1.14 -27.13 -5.92
C VAL A 291 -0.29 -27.13 -5.42
N GLY A 292 -0.87 -25.96 -5.15
CA GLY A 292 -2.24 -25.85 -4.69
C GLY A 292 -3.32 -26.00 -5.76
N SER A 293 -2.94 -26.04 -7.05
CA SER A 293 -3.88 -25.74 -8.15
C SER A 293 -4.69 -24.47 -7.86
N GLY A 294 -4.04 -23.45 -7.28
CA GLY A 294 -4.67 -22.21 -6.84
C GLY A 294 -4.26 -21.85 -5.41
N THR A 295 -5.16 -21.21 -4.66
CA THR A 295 -4.79 -20.62 -3.35
C THR A 295 -4.82 -21.58 -2.15
N SER A 296 -5.04 -22.88 -2.38
CA SER A 296 -5.31 -23.87 -1.32
C SER A 296 -4.09 -24.22 -0.46
N HIS A 297 -2.87 -24.13 -0.99
CA HIS A 297 -1.63 -24.55 -0.32
C HIS A 297 -0.71 -23.38 0.03
N ILE A 298 -1.30 -22.23 0.39
CA ILE A 298 -0.56 -21.05 0.82
C ILE A 298 0.36 -21.31 2.03
N SER A 299 0.03 -22.31 2.87
CA SER A 299 0.84 -22.71 4.04
C SER A 299 2.24 -23.19 3.68
N LEU A 300 2.48 -23.65 2.44
CA LEU A 300 3.84 -24.01 1.98
C LEU A 300 4.81 -22.84 2.02
N LEU A 301 4.30 -21.62 1.96
CA LEU A 301 5.12 -20.42 2.05
C LEU A 301 5.55 -20.08 3.48
N ALA A 302 4.99 -20.74 4.51
CA ALA A 302 5.28 -20.42 5.90
C ALA A 302 6.78 -20.51 6.23
N GLU A 303 7.44 -21.56 5.74
CA GLU A 303 8.88 -21.79 5.94
C GLU A 303 9.72 -20.66 5.36
N VAL A 304 9.42 -20.24 4.12
CA VAL A 304 10.20 -19.22 3.40
C VAL A 304 9.84 -17.81 3.84
N SER A 305 8.60 -17.58 4.27
CA SER A 305 8.09 -16.24 4.58
C SER A 305 8.84 -15.53 5.72
N SER A 306 9.48 -16.30 6.61
CA SER A 306 10.35 -15.78 7.67
C SER A 306 11.55 -14.99 7.12
N SER A 307 12.11 -15.43 5.98
CA SER A 307 13.26 -14.80 5.32
C SER A 307 12.86 -13.93 4.12
N MET A 308 11.77 -14.27 3.45
CA MET A 308 11.27 -13.59 2.25
C MET A 308 9.76 -13.33 2.37
N PRO A 309 9.35 -12.40 3.25
CA PRO A 309 7.93 -12.11 3.54
C PRO A 309 7.16 -11.63 2.30
N ALA A 310 7.86 -11.01 1.35
CA ALA A 310 7.32 -10.59 0.06
C ALA A 310 6.69 -11.72 -0.77
N THR A 311 7.03 -12.98 -0.48
CA THR A 311 6.47 -14.15 -1.17
C THR A 311 4.95 -14.21 -1.02
N TYR A 312 4.40 -13.82 0.13
CA TYR A 312 2.95 -13.74 0.30
C TYR A 312 2.31 -12.62 -0.51
N ALA A 313 2.96 -11.46 -0.64
CA ALA A 313 2.45 -10.37 -1.46
C ALA A 313 2.39 -10.79 -2.94
N TRP A 314 3.44 -11.45 -3.46
CA TRP A 314 3.45 -12.02 -4.80
C TRP A 314 2.39 -13.11 -4.98
N PHE A 315 2.21 -13.99 -3.99
CA PHE A 315 1.16 -15.00 -4.02
C PHE A 315 -0.23 -14.36 -4.14
N GLY A 316 -0.47 -13.28 -3.38
CA GLY A 316 -1.69 -12.51 -3.48
C GLY A 316 -1.90 -11.86 -4.84
N ALA A 317 -0.84 -11.25 -5.41
CA ALA A 317 -0.88 -10.65 -6.73
C ALA A 317 -1.21 -11.68 -7.83
N PHE A 318 -0.51 -12.81 -7.85
CA PHE A 318 -0.73 -13.88 -8.83
C PHE A 318 -2.09 -14.56 -8.65
N ALA A 319 -2.54 -14.79 -7.42
CA ALA A 319 -3.89 -15.27 -7.16
C ALA A 319 -4.93 -14.30 -7.75
N GLY A 320 -4.70 -13.00 -7.59
CA GLY A 320 -5.45 -11.94 -8.24
C GLY A 320 -5.55 -12.12 -9.76
N VAL A 321 -4.41 -12.24 -10.42
CA VAL A 321 -4.31 -12.40 -11.88
C VAL A 321 -5.01 -13.68 -12.38
N LEU A 322 -4.85 -14.79 -11.66
CA LEU A 322 -5.55 -16.05 -12.00
C LEU A 322 -7.07 -15.98 -11.78
N GLY A 323 -7.52 -15.05 -10.94
CA GLY A 323 -8.92 -14.78 -10.67
C GLY A 323 -9.64 -15.85 -9.83
N GLN A 324 -10.92 -15.58 -9.57
CA GLN A 324 -11.77 -16.32 -8.62
C GLN A 324 -11.89 -17.82 -8.88
N GLY A 325 -11.71 -18.27 -10.13
CA GLY A 325 -11.78 -19.69 -10.50
C GLY A 325 -10.65 -20.55 -9.91
N SER A 326 -9.59 -19.93 -9.40
CA SER A 326 -8.44 -20.57 -8.76
C SER A 326 -8.43 -20.43 -7.24
N TRP A 327 -9.44 -19.78 -6.65
CA TRP A 327 -9.43 -19.43 -5.24
C TRP A 327 -10.05 -20.52 -4.37
N HIS A 328 -9.35 -20.86 -3.29
CA HIS A 328 -9.94 -21.58 -2.16
C HIS A 328 -11.11 -20.78 -1.56
N PRO A 329 -12.19 -21.41 -1.06
CA PRO A 329 -13.36 -20.69 -0.55
C PRO A 329 -13.07 -19.68 0.57
N GLU A 330 -12.09 -19.97 1.43
CA GLU A 330 -11.67 -19.04 2.48
C GLU A 330 -10.99 -17.80 1.91
N TRP A 331 -10.13 -17.97 0.90
CA TRP A 331 -9.49 -16.87 0.18
C TRP A 331 -10.54 -15.99 -0.49
N ALA A 332 -11.51 -16.59 -1.18
CA ALA A 332 -12.60 -15.88 -1.84
C ALA A 332 -13.46 -15.07 -0.87
N ARG A 333 -13.74 -15.62 0.32
CA ARG A 333 -14.51 -14.91 1.36
C ARG A 333 -13.75 -13.68 1.89
N THR A 334 -12.48 -13.85 2.22
CA THR A 334 -11.67 -12.77 2.80
C THR A 334 -11.40 -11.67 1.77
N THR A 335 -11.08 -12.03 0.53
CA THR A 335 -10.91 -11.06 -0.57
C THR A 335 -12.20 -10.31 -0.90
N ALA A 336 -13.37 -10.95 -0.84
CA ALA A 336 -14.66 -10.27 -0.99
C ALA A 336 -14.90 -9.23 0.12
N ALA A 337 -14.52 -9.54 1.37
CA ALA A 337 -14.61 -8.60 2.47
C ALA A 337 -13.64 -7.42 2.30
N ILE A 338 -12.41 -7.66 1.85
CA ILE A 338 -11.44 -6.60 1.52
C ILE A 338 -11.96 -5.73 0.37
N SER A 339 -12.51 -6.34 -0.69
CA SER A 339 -13.11 -5.62 -1.82
C SER A 339 -14.23 -4.68 -1.35
N LYS A 340 -15.04 -5.10 -0.37
CA LYS A 340 -16.08 -4.23 0.23
C LYS A 340 -15.49 -2.99 0.90
N LEU A 341 -14.35 -3.11 1.58
CA LEU A 341 -13.66 -1.96 2.20
C LEU A 341 -13.13 -0.98 1.15
N LEU A 342 -12.55 -1.49 0.07
CA LEU A 342 -12.02 -0.64 -1.02
C LEU A 342 -13.10 0.16 -1.76
N ARG A 343 -14.35 -0.31 -1.77
CA ARG A 343 -15.50 0.38 -2.41
C ARG A 343 -16.04 1.57 -1.64
N GLY A 344 -15.43 1.93 -0.50
CA GLY A 344 -15.80 3.15 0.22
C GLY A 344 -15.80 4.37 -0.71
N GLY A 345 -16.85 5.20 -0.62
CA GLY A 345 -16.88 6.48 -1.33
C GLY A 345 -15.78 7.42 -0.83
N PHE A 346 -15.58 8.51 -1.56
CA PHE A 346 -14.73 9.61 -1.12
C PHE A 346 -15.44 10.92 -1.42
N ASP A 347 -15.54 11.76 -0.39
CA ASP A 347 -15.99 13.14 -0.51
C ASP A 347 -14.91 14.03 0.09
N ILE A 348 -14.44 15.00 -0.69
CA ILE A 348 -13.40 15.93 -0.27
C ILE A 348 -13.82 16.72 0.97
N ALA A 349 -15.11 17.03 1.09
CA ALA A 349 -15.67 17.77 2.20
C ALA A 349 -16.05 16.89 3.40
N SER A 350 -15.95 15.56 3.27
CA SER A 350 -16.16 14.68 4.41
C SER A 350 -14.95 14.71 5.35
N THR A 351 -15.23 14.55 6.64
CA THR A 351 -14.22 14.44 7.69
C THR A 351 -13.15 13.43 7.30
N SER A 352 -11.89 13.83 7.42
CA SER A 352 -10.78 12.93 7.15
C SER A 352 -10.75 11.80 8.16
N ALA A 353 -10.49 10.58 7.69
CA ALA A 353 -10.21 9.44 8.56
C ALA A 353 -8.72 9.36 8.95
N ALA A 354 -7.88 10.21 8.36
CA ALA A 354 -6.48 10.34 8.72
C ALA A 354 -6.32 11.32 9.89
N ASP A 355 -5.36 11.03 10.76
CA ASP A 355 -5.00 11.90 11.88
C ASP A 355 -4.16 13.10 11.39
N LEU A 356 -3.45 12.95 10.27
CA LEU A 356 -2.54 13.95 9.73
C LEU A 356 -2.62 14.03 8.20
N SER A 357 -2.48 15.23 7.64
CA SER A 357 -2.31 15.44 6.20
C SER A 357 -0.89 15.13 5.76
N TRP A 358 -0.70 14.86 4.46
CA TRP A 358 0.65 14.73 3.91
C TRP A 358 1.50 15.99 4.13
N THR A 359 0.93 17.18 3.92
CA THR A 359 1.68 18.44 3.99
C THR A 359 2.23 18.69 5.38
N GLU A 360 1.44 18.44 6.42
CA GLU A 360 1.90 18.57 7.81
C GLU A 360 2.90 17.47 8.19
N PHE A 361 2.67 16.23 7.72
CA PHE A 361 3.64 15.14 7.91
C PHE A 361 5.00 15.47 7.30
N ALA A 362 5.01 15.93 6.05
CA ALA A 362 6.24 16.26 5.33
C ALA A 362 7.02 17.37 6.03
N TRP A 363 6.31 18.40 6.54
CA TRP A 363 6.91 19.45 7.35
C TRP A 363 7.51 18.88 8.64
N LEU A 364 6.74 18.12 9.43
CA LEU A 364 7.22 17.50 10.68
C LEU A 364 8.45 16.60 10.46
N ALA A 365 8.44 15.83 9.36
CA ALA A 365 9.56 14.99 8.97
C ALA A 365 10.80 15.82 8.60
N SER A 366 10.62 16.97 7.93
CA SER A 366 11.73 17.85 7.55
C SER A 366 12.38 18.55 8.75
N VAL A 367 11.60 18.94 9.75
CA VAL A 367 12.11 19.61 10.97
C VAL A 367 12.47 18.63 12.09
N GLY A 368 12.10 17.36 11.96
CA GLY A 368 12.33 16.32 12.97
C GLY A 368 11.53 16.50 14.26
N GLN A 369 10.39 17.23 14.22
CA GLN A 369 9.62 17.62 15.40
C GLN A 369 8.39 16.74 15.66
N PHE A 370 8.55 15.42 15.53
CA PHE A 370 7.46 14.48 15.76
C PHE A 370 6.90 14.49 17.20
N GLU A 371 7.64 15.05 18.16
CA GLU A 371 7.18 15.21 19.55
C GLU A 371 5.98 16.15 19.68
N LEU A 372 5.75 17.04 18.70
CA LEU A 372 4.54 17.87 18.64
C LEU A 372 3.25 17.05 18.51
N LEU A 373 3.37 15.76 18.12
CA LEU A 373 2.25 14.84 18.02
C LEU A 373 2.00 14.05 19.32
N SER A 374 2.86 14.21 20.34
CA SER A 374 2.67 13.58 21.65
C SER A 374 1.52 14.27 22.39
N GLY A 375 0.40 13.57 22.58
CA GLY A 375 -0.80 14.12 23.22
C GLY A 375 -1.92 14.55 22.26
N MET A 376 -1.69 14.51 20.95
CA MET A 376 -2.78 14.63 19.96
C MET A 376 -3.77 13.47 20.11
N PRO A 377 -5.09 13.71 20.05
CA PRO A 377 -6.08 12.63 19.91
C PRO A 377 -5.80 11.81 18.65
N ARG A 378 -5.88 10.49 18.73
CA ARG A 378 -5.61 9.59 17.60
C ARG A 378 -6.71 8.56 17.48
N ALA A 379 -7.03 8.17 16.25
CA ALA A 379 -7.94 7.05 16.01
C ALA A 379 -7.38 5.72 16.56
N SER A 380 -6.05 5.58 16.62
CA SER A 380 -5.39 4.42 17.22
C SER A 380 -4.26 4.85 18.16
N ALA A 381 -4.17 4.18 19.32
CA ALA A 381 -3.18 4.50 20.34
C ALA A 381 -1.72 4.33 19.88
N LYS A 382 -1.45 3.44 18.91
CA LYS A 382 -0.08 3.08 18.49
C LYS A 382 0.24 3.44 17.04
N VAL A 383 -0.74 3.89 16.27
CA VAL A 383 -0.60 4.10 14.82
C VAL A 383 -1.30 5.40 14.47
N LEU A 384 -0.56 6.32 13.86
CA LEU A 384 -1.11 7.48 13.18
C LEU A 384 -1.51 7.10 11.76
N SER A 385 -2.60 7.67 11.27
CA SER A 385 -2.97 7.59 9.86
C SER A 385 -2.60 8.91 9.18
N VAL A 386 -1.80 8.85 8.12
CA VAL A 386 -1.39 10.01 7.31
C VAL A 386 -2.10 9.95 5.97
N ASP A 387 -2.78 11.02 5.56
CA ASP A 387 -3.44 11.08 4.26
C ASP A 387 -2.41 11.34 3.16
N VAL A 388 -1.84 10.26 2.61
CA VAL A 388 -0.79 10.31 1.59
C VAL A 388 -1.31 10.97 0.31
N LEU A 389 -2.56 10.71 -0.05
CA LEU A 389 -3.36 11.55 -0.94
C LEU A 389 -4.79 11.55 -0.42
N PRO A 390 -5.61 12.54 -0.79
CA PRO A 390 -6.97 12.64 -0.27
C PRO A 390 -7.79 11.38 -0.53
N GLY A 391 -8.15 10.67 0.54
CA GLY A 391 -8.92 9.43 0.48
C GLY A 391 -8.09 8.15 0.36
N ALA A 392 -6.76 8.27 0.40
CA ALA A 392 -5.77 7.22 0.37
C ALA A 392 -4.77 7.45 1.52
N SER A 393 -5.19 7.04 2.72
CA SER A 393 -4.39 7.21 3.93
C SER A 393 -3.48 6.00 4.18
N ALA A 394 -2.29 6.25 4.73
CA ALA A 394 -1.31 5.25 5.12
C ALA A 394 -1.06 5.29 6.63
N PRO A 395 -1.00 4.13 7.30
CA PRO A 395 -0.53 4.03 8.68
C PRO A 395 0.97 4.40 8.86
N PHE A 396 1.28 5.03 9.99
CA PHE A 396 2.60 5.47 10.42
C PHE A 396 2.76 5.25 11.94
N ARG A 397 3.89 4.74 12.39
CA ARG A 397 4.21 4.61 13.82
C ARG A 397 5.27 5.61 14.25
N LEU A 398 4.98 6.35 15.32
CA LEU A 398 5.93 7.25 15.96
C LEU A 398 6.94 6.47 16.80
N ALA A 399 8.19 6.91 16.78
CA ALA A 399 9.29 6.32 17.53
C ALA A 399 9.19 6.52 19.06
N ALA A 400 8.44 7.53 19.52
CA ALA A 400 8.39 7.95 20.92
C ALA A 400 7.43 7.10 21.80
N ASP A 401 6.49 6.37 21.20
CA ASP A 401 5.44 5.65 21.97
C ASP A 401 5.88 4.31 22.58
N ASP A 402 7.13 3.88 22.34
CA ASP A 402 7.66 2.63 22.89
C ASP A 402 7.92 2.70 24.42
N GLY A 403 7.89 3.89 25.02
CA GLY A 403 8.30 4.13 26.42
C GLY A 403 7.20 4.13 27.49
N HIS A 404 5.91 4.20 27.13
CA HIS A 404 4.82 4.41 28.11
C HIS A 404 3.69 3.36 28.07
N GLY A 405 3.91 2.26 27.34
CA GLY A 405 2.91 1.21 27.12
C GLY A 405 3.22 -0.17 27.72
N SER A 406 4.16 -0.31 28.66
CA SER A 406 4.38 -1.58 29.37
C SER A 406 3.26 -1.84 30.40
N SER A 407 2.08 -2.17 29.90
CA SER A 407 0.93 -2.68 30.69
C SER A 407 0.40 -3.99 30.10
N VAL A 408 1.27 -4.79 29.47
CA VAL A 408 0.87 -6.10 28.89
C VAL A 408 1.73 -7.27 29.37
N ASP A 409 2.78 -7.05 30.18
CA ASP A 409 3.52 -8.17 30.79
C ASP A 409 2.96 -8.65 32.14
N ALA A 410 1.95 -7.95 32.70
CA ALA A 410 1.32 -8.34 33.96
C ALA A 410 0.49 -9.64 33.91
N VAL A 411 0.20 -10.20 32.72
CA VAL A 411 -0.59 -11.45 32.58
C VAL A 411 0.29 -12.66 32.27
N ASN A 412 1.54 -12.48 31.82
CA ASN A 412 2.45 -13.58 31.50
C ASN A 412 3.50 -13.87 32.59
N ASP A 413 3.73 -12.95 33.53
CA ASP A 413 4.73 -13.15 34.59
C ASP A 413 4.23 -13.98 35.79
N GLU A 414 2.91 -14.02 36.06
CA GLU A 414 2.35 -14.89 37.11
C GLU A 414 2.43 -16.38 36.78
N ARG A 415 2.45 -16.77 35.49
CA ARG A 415 2.62 -18.18 35.09
C ARG A 415 4.08 -18.64 35.09
N SER A 416 5.03 -17.70 35.07
CA SER A 416 6.46 -17.97 35.05
C SER A 416 7.06 -18.06 36.45
N ALA A 417 6.45 -17.38 37.44
CA ALA A 417 6.84 -17.43 38.84
C ALA A 417 6.47 -18.73 39.58
N GLN A 418 5.45 -19.48 39.11
CA GLN A 418 5.00 -20.73 39.74
C GLN A 418 5.75 -22.00 39.29
N LYS A 419 6.70 -21.91 38.35
CA LYS A 419 7.39 -23.09 37.79
C LYS A 419 8.91 -23.15 38.04
N ARG A 420 9.44 -22.29 38.90
CA ARG A 420 10.87 -22.29 39.28
C ARG A 420 11.08 -22.47 40.79
N VAL A 421 10.60 -23.59 41.32
CA VAL A 421 11.17 -24.24 42.51
C VAL A 421 11.28 -25.70 42.10
N SER A 422 12.41 -26.16 41.57
CA SER A 422 13.43 -26.85 42.36
C SER A 422 14.55 -27.30 41.41
N ARG A 423 15.79 -26.86 41.60
CA ARG A 423 17.00 -27.71 41.49
C ARG A 423 18.26 -26.93 41.93
N PRO A 424 19.25 -27.62 42.50
CA PRO A 424 20.20 -27.03 43.43
C PRO A 424 21.46 -26.50 42.75
N ILE A 425 22.05 -25.55 43.48
CA ILE A 425 23.26 -24.78 43.23
C ILE A 425 24.49 -25.70 43.24
N VAL A 426 25.35 -25.58 42.22
CA VAL A 426 26.75 -26.03 42.26
C VAL A 426 27.63 -24.81 42.06
N GLU A 427 28.40 -24.50 43.09
CA GLU A 427 29.38 -23.42 43.17
C GLU A 427 30.63 -23.72 42.33
N ARG A 428 31.24 -22.67 41.74
CA ARG A 428 32.70 -22.48 41.65
C ARG A 428 33.03 -21.07 41.10
N PRO A 429 34.28 -20.56 41.28
CA PRO A 429 34.51 -19.29 41.94
C PRO A 429 35.09 -18.19 41.04
N ALA A 430 35.13 -16.99 41.61
CA ALA A 430 35.64 -15.74 41.06
C ALA A 430 37.13 -15.74 40.72
N LEU A 431 37.51 -14.97 39.70
CA LEU A 431 38.79 -14.28 39.65
C LEU A 431 38.80 -13.05 38.73
N ALA A 432 39.08 -11.92 39.38
CA ALA A 432 39.86 -10.74 39.01
C ALA A 432 39.74 -10.04 37.63
N THR A 433 39.43 -8.74 37.80
CA THR A 433 39.74 -7.54 37.01
C THR A 433 41.16 -7.46 36.43
N SER A 434 41.29 -6.90 35.22
CA SER A 434 42.36 -5.94 34.87
C SER A 434 41.98 -5.13 33.64
N GLU A 435 42.20 -3.82 33.76
CA GLU A 435 42.11 -2.77 32.75
C GLU A 435 43.13 -2.98 31.61
N ALA A 436 42.82 -2.50 30.41
CA ALA A 436 43.71 -1.65 29.61
C ALA A 436 43.01 -1.11 28.35
N SER A 437 43.08 0.21 28.24
CA SER A 437 42.69 1.09 27.14
C SER A 437 43.41 0.83 25.82
N GLY A 438 42.77 1.19 24.70
CA GLY A 438 43.49 1.69 23.52
C GLY A 438 42.82 1.44 22.18
N VAL A 439 42.79 2.48 21.36
CA VAL A 439 42.52 2.50 19.90
C VAL A 439 41.06 2.75 19.48
N GLN A 440 40.64 4.01 19.57
CA GLN A 440 39.68 4.62 18.64
C GLN A 440 40.42 5.70 17.84
N LYS A 441 40.77 5.38 16.60
CA LYS A 441 41.06 6.34 15.52
C LYS A 441 40.63 5.68 14.20
N ASP A 442 40.18 6.51 13.27
CA ASP A 442 39.78 6.24 11.89
C ASP A 442 38.29 5.93 11.66
N LEU A 443 37.48 7.00 11.72
CA LEU A 443 36.18 7.10 11.03
C LEU A 443 35.88 8.58 10.75
N ALA A 444 36.66 9.17 9.85
CA ALA A 444 36.36 10.44 9.19
C ALA A 444 37.06 10.48 7.83
N SER A 445 36.67 9.59 6.92
CA SER A 445 36.95 9.76 5.50
C SER A 445 35.81 10.55 4.88
N GLU A 446 35.98 11.87 4.79
CA GLU A 446 35.16 12.74 3.95
C GLU A 446 35.16 12.20 2.52
N MET A 447 33.98 11.87 1.99
CA MET A 447 33.77 11.64 0.57
C MET A 447 33.94 12.97 -0.17
N THR A 448 35.18 13.30 -0.53
CA THR A 448 35.45 14.33 -1.51
C THR A 448 35.14 13.75 -2.89
N PHE A 449 33.99 14.11 -3.45
CA PHE A 449 33.71 13.86 -4.85
C PHE A 449 34.82 14.49 -5.68
N SER A 450 35.44 13.71 -6.56
CA SER A 450 36.44 14.27 -7.47
C SER A 450 35.72 15.21 -8.44
N ASN A 451 36.40 16.31 -8.84
CA ASN A 451 35.86 17.23 -9.84
C ASN A 451 35.43 16.52 -11.14
N GLN A 452 36.02 15.36 -11.42
CA GLN A 452 35.67 14.51 -12.55
C GLN A 452 34.27 13.86 -12.40
N GLN A 453 33.91 13.39 -11.20
CA GLN A 453 32.57 12.84 -10.92
C GLN A 453 31.48 13.91 -11.02
N PHE A 454 31.80 15.15 -10.61
CA PHE A 454 30.88 16.28 -10.74
C PHE A 454 30.64 16.67 -12.21
N GLU A 455 31.70 16.71 -13.02
CA GLU A 455 31.61 16.94 -14.46
C GLU A 455 30.75 15.87 -15.17
N GLU A 456 30.96 14.58 -14.84
CA GLU A 456 30.18 13.46 -15.38
C GLU A 456 28.69 13.55 -15.01
N LEU A 457 28.38 13.89 -13.75
CA LEU A 457 27.00 14.14 -13.31
C LEU A 457 26.37 15.34 -14.03
N SER A 458 27.12 16.43 -14.23
CA SER A 458 26.63 17.61 -14.95
C SER A 458 26.37 17.33 -16.44
N ALA A 459 27.18 16.46 -17.05
CA ALA A 459 27.03 16.05 -18.44
C ALA A 459 25.81 15.13 -18.61
N ALA A 460 25.59 14.20 -17.69
CA ALA A 460 24.41 13.34 -17.66
C ALA A 460 23.11 14.16 -17.48
N ALA A 461 23.12 15.16 -16.58
CA ALA A 461 21.98 16.05 -16.38
C ALA A 461 21.65 16.87 -17.65
N ARG A 462 22.67 17.37 -18.36
CA ARG A 462 22.49 18.07 -19.65
C ARG A 462 21.94 17.15 -20.74
N ALA A 463 22.42 15.91 -20.82
CA ALA A 463 21.93 14.92 -21.78
C ALA A 463 20.45 14.59 -21.54
N LEU A 464 20.04 14.41 -20.29
CA LEU A 464 18.64 14.20 -19.92
C LEU A 464 17.76 15.42 -20.26
N SER A 465 18.23 16.64 -19.96
CA SER A 465 17.47 17.85 -20.31
C SER A 465 17.25 18.00 -21.81
N ASN A 466 18.25 17.64 -22.63
CA ASN A 466 18.12 17.67 -24.08
C ASN A 466 17.10 16.64 -24.58
N LEU A 467 17.09 15.44 -23.99
CA LEU A 467 16.14 14.38 -24.33
C LEU A 467 14.69 14.78 -24.02
N PHE A 468 14.46 15.46 -22.89
CA PHE A 468 13.13 15.99 -22.56
C PHE A 468 12.66 17.07 -23.54
N GLU A 469 13.56 17.96 -23.97
CA GLU A 469 13.22 18.97 -24.98
C GLU A 469 12.97 18.36 -26.37
N GLU A 470 13.64 17.26 -26.71
CA GLU A 470 13.39 16.51 -27.94
C GLU A 470 12.02 15.83 -27.91
N ILE A 471 11.63 15.23 -26.77
CA ILE A 471 10.29 14.64 -26.57
C ILE A 471 9.19 15.71 -26.66
N LYS A 472 9.42 16.91 -26.12
CA LYS A 472 8.45 18.02 -26.26
C LYS A 472 8.31 18.54 -27.68
N ARG A 473 9.37 18.44 -28.49
CA ARG A 473 9.37 18.88 -29.90
C ARG A 473 8.85 17.81 -30.86
N ALA A 474 8.74 16.57 -30.42
CA ALA A 474 8.15 15.51 -31.24
C ALA A 474 6.69 15.88 -31.58
N PRO A 475 6.32 15.93 -32.88
CA PRO A 475 4.95 16.23 -33.27
C PRO A 475 4.01 15.15 -32.69
N PRO A 476 2.77 15.52 -32.32
CA PRO A 476 1.80 14.55 -31.84
C PRO A 476 1.64 13.46 -32.90
N MET A 477 1.92 12.21 -32.51
CA MET A 477 1.75 11.06 -33.39
C MET A 477 0.34 11.08 -33.98
N SER A 478 0.25 11.04 -35.31
CA SER A 478 -1.02 11.04 -36.03
C SER A 478 -1.91 9.90 -35.52
N ALA A 479 -3.19 10.23 -35.28
CA ALA A 479 -4.18 9.35 -34.66
C ALA A 479 -4.66 8.19 -35.57
N GLU A 480 -3.84 7.71 -36.50
CA GLU A 480 -4.22 6.69 -37.49
C GLU A 480 -3.99 5.23 -37.03
N GLY A 481 -3.57 5.02 -35.79
CA GLY A 481 -3.29 3.70 -35.23
C GLY A 481 -4.21 3.25 -34.08
N ARG A 482 -5.46 3.72 -34.01
CA ARG A 482 -6.41 3.19 -33.01
C ARG A 482 -6.78 1.74 -33.36
N PHE A 483 -6.26 0.81 -32.56
CA PHE A 483 -6.71 -0.57 -32.52
C PHE A 483 -8.19 -0.60 -32.07
N GLU A 484 -9.12 -0.67 -33.03
CA GLU A 484 -10.52 -0.97 -32.74
C GLU A 484 -10.64 -2.45 -32.36
N LEU A 485 -10.84 -2.71 -31.07
CA LEU A 485 -11.30 -4.01 -30.59
C LEU A 485 -12.71 -4.26 -31.15
N LYS A 486 -12.81 -5.11 -32.17
CA LYS A 486 -14.09 -5.64 -32.62
C LYS A 486 -14.81 -6.31 -31.44
N PRO A 487 -16.08 -5.94 -31.14
CA PRO A 487 -16.84 -6.63 -30.11
C PRO A 487 -17.05 -8.10 -30.51
N PRO A 488 -17.05 -9.04 -29.54
CA PRO A 488 -17.25 -10.45 -29.81
C PRO A 488 -18.65 -10.70 -30.41
N PRO A 489 -18.81 -11.72 -31.27
CA PRO A 489 -20.08 -12.03 -31.90
C PRO A 489 -21.13 -12.41 -30.86
N VAL A 490 -22.31 -11.80 -30.98
CA VAL A 490 -23.49 -12.07 -30.16
C VAL A 490 -23.88 -13.54 -30.34
N SER A 491 -23.68 -14.35 -29.31
CA SER A 491 -24.12 -15.74 -29.29
C SER A 491 -25.65 -15.81 -29.36
N ALA A 492 -26.16 -16.42 -30.43
CA ALA A 492 -27.58 -16.69 -30.62
C ALA A 492 -28.14 -17.51 -29.45
N LYS A 493 -29.24 -17.04 -28.86
CA LYS A 493 -30.02 -17.76 -27.85
C LYS A 493 -30.64 -19.00 -28.47
N SER A 494 -30.06 -20.17 -28.20
CA SER A 494 -30.71 -21.46 -28.38
C SER A 494 -31.71 -21.69 -27.26
N THR A 495 -33.00 -21.54 -27.56
CA THR A 495 -34.11 -21.96 -26.70
C THR A 495 -34.24 -23.48 -26.73
N SER A 496 -33.80 -24.18 -25.68
CA SER A 496 -34.22 -25.56 -25.42
C SER A 496 -35.20 -25.60 -24.25
N SER A 497 -36.49 -25.74 -24.57
CA SER A 497 -37.56 -26.01 -23.64
C SER A 497 -37.49 -27.46 -23.17
N THR A 498 -37.16 -27.69 -21.89
CA THR A 498 -37.27 -29.01 -21.26
C THR A 498 -38.40 -28.98 -20.23
N ASN A 499 -39.50 -29.63 -20.60
CA ASN A 499 -40.69 -29.87 -19.77
C ASN A 499 -40.33 -30.66 -18.51
N ARG A 500 -40.55 -30.09 -17.32
CA ARG A 500 -40.52 -30.81 -16.04
C ARG A 500 -41.94 -30.93 -15.50
N LYS A 501 -42.54 -32.11 -15.68
CA LYS A 501 -43.81 -32.52 -15.08
C LYS A 501 -43.69 -32.58 -13.56
N THR A 502 -44.47 -31.76 -12.85
CA THR A 502 -44.72 -31.85 -11.42
C THR A 502 -45.72 -32.96 -11.12
N VAL A 503 -45.31 -34.00 -10.39
CA VAL A 503 -46.20 -35.02 -9.83
C VAL A 503 -46.64 -34.59 -8.43
N LYS A 504 -47.93 -34.26 -8.31
CA LYS A 504 -48.66 -34.13 -7.04
C LYS A 504 -48.76 -35.50 -6.37
N ARG A 505 -48.39 -35.59 -5.09
CA ARG A 505 -48.82 -36.69 -4.21
C ARG A 505 -49.58 -36.09 -3.03
N SER A 506 -50.88 -36.34 -3.00
CA SER A 506 -51.76 -36.09 -1.87
C SER A 506 -52.17 -37.42 -1.24
N THR A 507 -52.08 -37.45 0.10
CA THR A 507 -52.94 -38.14 1.08
C THR A 507 -53.04 -39.67 1.06
N ILE A 508 -52.92 -40.30 2.23
CA ILE A 508 -54.07 -40.78 3.02
C ILE A 508 -53.58 -41.35 4.37
N ARG A 509 -54.33 -41.01 5.44
CA ARG A 509 -54.30 -41.59 6.78
C ARG A 509 -54.69 -43.08 6.77
N LYS A 510 -54.11 -43.86 7.67
CA LYS A 510 -54.85 -44.70 8.61
C LYS A 510 -54.10 -44.76 9.92
#